data_AF-A0A941FKS9-F1
#
_entry.id   AF-A0A941FKS9-F1
#
_cell.length_a   1.000
_cell.length_b   1.000
_cell.length_c   1.000
_cell.angle_alpha   90.00
_cell.angle_beta   90.00
_cell.angle_gamma   90.00
#
_symmetry.space_group_name_H-M   'P 1'
#
loop_
_entity.id
_entity.type
_entity.pdbx_description
1 polymer ?
#
loop_
_entity_poly.entity_id
_entity_poly.type
_entity_poly.pdbx_seq_one_letter_code
_entity_poly.pdbx_strand_id
1 'polypeptide(L)'
;MVINDIFAAYHSITPTSSVSPSFKKYVEYMKDYTSNKELRDYWAGKLEGAWNSGSSLMGVQEGEGYIENSYLKVLDEELSESIQRFCQEYKITMNTFFLTVWLATLKEVKGMENVCCGVVTSGRNIPIQNIEAMVGPFINTVPFIKHISHEKNYMEILDEVQNEFWN
;
A
#
# COMPACT_ATOMS: atom_id res chain seq x y z
N MET A 1 13.95 2.89 -11.56
CA MET A 1 14.31 2.40 -12.90
C MET A 1 14.63 3.54 -13.86
N VAL A 2 13.66 4.32 -14.36
CA VAL A 2 13.95 5.44 -15.28
C VAL A 2 14.98 6.43 -14.74
N ILE A 3 14.87 6.81 -13.46
CA ILE A 3 15.86 7.68 -12.79
C ILE A 3 17.26 7.04 -12.78
N ASN A 4 17.36 5.73 -12.49
CA ASN A 4 18.64 5.02 -12.48
C ASN A 4 19.24 4.95 -13.89
N ASP A 5 18.41 4.74 -14.93
CA ASP A 5 18.85 4.72 -16.32
C ASP A 5 19.39 6.09 -16.75
N ILE A 6 18.73 7.18 -16.32
CA ILE A 6 19.20 8.56 -16.52
C ILE A 6 20.54 8.78 -15.82
N PHE A 7 20.68 8.40 -14.55
CA PHE A 7 21.95 8.54 -13.81
C PHE A 7 23.07 7.70 -14.45
N ALA A 8 22.78 6.46 -14.86
CA ALA A 8 23.75 5.60 -15.53
C ALA A 8 24.22 6.18 -16.87
N ALA A 9 23.28 6.70 -17.68
CA ALA A 9 23.60 7.38 -18.93
C ALA A 9 24.42 8.66 -18.68
N TYR A 10 24.06 9.44 -17.67
CA TYR A 10 24.75 10.67 -17.31
C TYR A 10 26.20 10.41 -16.87
N HIS A 11 26.44 9.38 -16.05
CA HIS A 11 27.77 9.04 -15.54
C HIS A 11 28.64 8.22 -16.52
N SER A 12 28.16 7.92 -17.73
CA SER A 12 28.92 7.29 -18.81
C SER A 12 29.65 5.99 -18.42
N ILE A 13 28.94 5.11 -17.72
CA ILE A 13 29.16 3.67 -17.87
C ILE A 13 28.20 3.29 -19.01
N THR A 14 28.72 2.91 -20.17
CA THR A 14 27.97 2.55 -21.40
C THR A 14 26.56 2.04 -21.07
N PRO A 15 25.49 2.61 -21.67
CA PRO A 15 24.13 2.18 -21.35
C PRO A 15 24.05 0.67 -21.60
N THR A 16 24.00 -0.10 -20.51
CA THR A 16 23.65 -1.50 -20.61
C THR A 16 22.26 -1.50 -21.20
N SER A 17 22.13 -1.85 -22.49
CA SER A 17 20.84 -2.17 -23.10
C SER A 17 20.29 -3.42 -22.42
N SER A 18 19.84 -3.29 -21.17
CA SER A 18 18.88 -4.22 -20.63
C SER A 18 17.60 -3.95 -21.41
N VAL A 19 17.26 -4.85 -22.32
CA VAL A 19 15.98 -4.81 -23.02
C VAL A 19 14.89 -4.93 -21.95
N SER A 20 14.36 -3.79 -21.52
CA SER A 20 13.21 -3.74 -20.62
C SER A 20 12.05 -4.45 -21.32
N PRO A 21 11.38 -5.42 -20.68
CA PRO A 21 10.27 -6.10 -21.31
C PRO A 21 9.15 -5.09 -21.59
N SER A 22 8.33 -5.33 -22.61
CA SER A 22 7.25 -4.41 -22.98
C SER A 22 6.11 -4.47 -21.95
N PHE A 23 5.60 -3.30 -21.55
CA PHE A 23 4.36 -3.17 -20.78
C PHE A 23 3.15 -3.87 -21.45
N LYS A 24 3.19 -4.06 -22.78
CA LYS A 24 2.18 -4.85 -23.50
C LYS A 24 2.01 -6.25 -22.91
N LYS A 25 3.11 -6.91 -22.49
CA LYS A 25 3.06 -8.24 -21.88
C LYS A 25 2.28 -8.23 -20.57
N TYR A 26 2.40 -7.16 -19.78
CA TYR A 26 1.60 -6.95 -18.58
C TYR A 26 0.12 -6.81 -18.91
N VAL A 27 -0.22 -5.96 -19.89
CA VAL A 27 -1.62 -5.76 -20.32
C VAL A 27 -2.24 -7.05 -20.85
N GLU A 28 -1.49 -7.83 -21.64
CA GLU A 28 -1.93 -9.14 -22.14
C GLU A 28 -2.20 -10.11 -20.99
N TYR A 29 -1.31 -10.20 -20.00
CA TYR A 29 -1.51 -11.02 -18.80
C TYR A 29 -2.75 -10.58 -18.00
N MET A 30 -2.96 -9.27 -17.82
CA MET A 30 -4.07 -8.75 -17.02
C MET A 30 -5.46 -9.01 -17.62
N LYS A 31 -5.57 -9.23 -18.94
CA LYS A 31 -6.85 -9.56 -19.58
C LYS A 31 -7.44 -10.88 -19.06
N ASP A 32 -6.58 -11.88 -18.90
CA ASP A 32 -7.00 -13.18 -18.38
C ASP A 32 -7.17 -13.11 -16.86
N TYR A 33 -6.27 -12.40 -16.18
CA TYR A 33 -6.29 -12.23 -14.73
C TYR A 33 -7.58 -11.56 -14.22
N THR A 34 -8.06 -10.50 -14.89
CA THR A 34 -9.30 -9.79 -14.51
C THR A 34 -10.58 -10.60 -14.78
N SER A 35 -10.49 -11.62 -15.64
CA SER A 35 -11.61 -12.49 -15.95
C SER A 35 -11.81 -13.61 -14.91
N ASN A 36 -10.88 -13.78 -13.97
CA ASN A 36 -10.91 -14.82 -12.94
C ASN A 36 -12.09 -14.62 -11.95
N LYS A 37 -12.96 -15.63 -11.86
CA LYS A 37 -14.14 -15.61 -10.96
C LYS A 37 -13.74 -15.67 -9.49
N GLU A 38 -12.74 -16.47 -9.12
CA GLU A 38 -12.31 -16.65 -7.73
C GLU A 38 -11.79 -15.34 -7.14
N LEU A 39 -11.03 -14.56 -7.93
CA LEU A 39 -10.57 -13.24 -7.51
C LEU A 39 -11.74 -12.26 -7.31
N ARG A 40 -12.74 -12.31 -8.19
CA ARG A 40 -13.95 -11.49 -8.03
C ARG A 40 -14.73 -11.86 -6.78
N ASP A 41 -14.91 -13.16 -6.53
CA ASP A 41 -15.62 -13.65 -5.35
C ASP A 41 -14.87 -13.29 -4.06
N TYR A 42 -13.53 -13.42 -4.05
CA TYR A 42 -12.67 -12.99 -2.94
C TYR A 42 -12.88 -11.52 -2.60
N TRP A 43 -12.79 -10.62 -3.59
CA TRP A 43 -12.98 -9.19 -3.37
C TRP A 43 -14.42 -8.84 -3.01
N ALA A 44 -15.41 -9.51 -3.59
CA ALA A 44 -16.81 -9.32 -3.23
C ALA A 44 -17.06 -9.65 -1.75
N GLY A 45 -16.52 -10.75 -1.24
CA GLY A 45 -16.59 -11.10 0.18
C GLY A 45 -15.81 -10.13 1.07
N LYS A 46 -14.59 -9.75 0.66
CA LYS A 46 -13.76 -8.80 1.43
C LYS A 46 -14.40 -7.41 1.55
N LEU A 47 -15.17 -7.01 0.54
CA LEU A 47 -15.84 -5.70 0.49
C LEU A 47 -17.21 -5.67 1.19
N GLU A 48 -17.77 -6.80 1.59
CA GLU A 48 -19.11 -6.85 2.20
C GLU A 48 -19.20 -5.99 3.48
N GLY A 49 -18.10 -5.87 4.24
CA GLY A 49 -17.99 -5.02 5.43
C GLY A 49 -17.53 -3.57 5.20
N ALA A 50 -17.17 -3.20 3.96
CA ALA A 50 -16.54 -1.91 3.66
C ALA A 50 -17.46 -0.71 3.92
N TRP A 51 -18.77 -0.89 3.73
CA TRP A 51 -19.79 0.16 3.77
C TRP A 51 -20.01 0.77 5.16
N ASN A 52 -19.63 0.03 6.21
CA ASN A 52 -19.80 0.46 7.60
C ASN A 52 -18.60 1.24 8.16
N SER A 53 -17.66 1.67 7.31
CA SER A 53 -16.42 2.35 7.75
C SER A 53 -16.51 3.89 7.82
N GLY A 54 -17.68 4.45 7.49
CA GLY A 54 -17.93 5.90 7.48
C GLY A 54 -17.16 6.61 6.36
N SER A 55 -17.89 7.29 5.48
CA SER A 55 -17.37 7.82 4.20
C SER A 55 -16.46 9.05 4.32
N SER A 56 -16.35 9.72 5.48
CA SER A 56 -15.57 10.96 5.56
C SER A 56 -15.08 11.28 6.97
N LEU A 57 -13.89 11.89 7.05
CA LEU A 57 -13.47 12.63 8.24
C LEU A 57 -14.34 13.88 8.36
N MET A 58 -14.77 14.25 9.57
CA MET A 58 -15.60 15.43 9.76
C MET A 58 -14.91 16.68 9.18
N GLY A 59 -15.64 17.49 8.41
CA GLY A 59 -15.15 18.77 7.88
C GLY A 59 -14.65 18.78 6.43
N VAL A 60 -14.62 17.63 5.74
CA VAL A 60 -14.41 17.63 4.28
C VAL A 60 -15.72 18.00 3.60
N GLN A 61 -15.83 19.24 3.13
CA GLN A 61 -16.86 19.61 2.16
C GLN A 61 -16.49 19.00 0.80
N GLU A 62 -17.46 18.44 0.08
CA GLU A 62 -17.28 18.10 -1.34
C GLU A 62 -17.01 19.41 -2.10
N GLY A 63 -15.72 19.73 -2.27
CA GLY A 63 -15.28 20.87 -3.06
C GLY A 63 -15.00 20.43 -4.49
N GLU A 64 -15.49 21.19 -5.47
CA GLU A 64 -14.98 21.14 -6.84
C GLU A 64 -13.54 21.68 -6.85
N GLY A 65 -12.55 20.85 -6.51
CA GLY A 65 -11.16 21.27 -6.57
C GLY A 65 -10.16 20.42 -5.80
N TYR A 66 -9.03 20.15 -6.44
CA TYR A 66 -7.83 19.62 -5.83
C TYR A 66 -7.24 20.67 -4.88
N ILE A 67 -7.30 20.43 -3.57
CA ILE A 67 -6.63 21.27 -2.57
C ILE A 67 -5.29 20.61 -2.25
N GLU A 68 -4.20 21.12 -2.82
CA GLU A 68 -2.84 20.66 -2.53
C GLU A 68 -2.29 21.35 -1.28
N ASN A 69 -2.79 20.97 -0.11
CA ASN A 69 -2.13 21.27 1.15
C ASN A 69 -1.23 20.09 1.50
N SER A 70 0.08 20.21 1.26
CA SER A 70 1.05 19.22 1.71
C SER A 70 1.53 19.56 3.12
N TYR A 71 1.48 18.57 4.00
CA TYR A 71 2.09 18.65 5.33
C TYR A 71 3.21 17.63 5.41
N LEU A 72 4.44 18.11 5.61
CA LEU A 72 5.62 17.27 5.77
C LEU A 72 6.06 17.29 7.24
N LYS A 73 6.01 16.13 7.88
CA LYS A 73 6.63 15.92 9.20
C LYS A 73 7.82 14.99 9.03
N VAL A 74 9.00 15.51 9.31
CA VAL A 74 10.22 14.71 9.46
C VAL A 74 10.26 14.20 10.90
N LEU A 75 10.41 12.89 11.08
CA LEU A 75 10.68 12.27 12.37
C LEU A 75 12.15 12.49 12.70
N ASP A 76 12.47 12.81 13.95
CA ASP A 76 13.85 12.91 14.39
C ASP A 76 14.54 11.53 14.36
N GLU A 77 15.87 11.57 14.46
CA GLU A 77 16.72 10.37 14.37
C GLU A 77 16.43 9.39 15.51
N GLU A 78 16.26 9.88 16.73
CA GLU A 78 15.97 9.07 17.92
C GLU A 78 14.66 8.28 17.76
N LEU A 79 13.59 8.96 17.35
CA LEU A 79 12.29 8.34 17.10
C LEU A 79 12.38 7.34 15.93
N SER A 80 13.03 7.72 14.83
CA SER A 80 13.20 6.85 13.65
C SER A 80 13.93 5.56 14.00
N GLU A 81 15.02 5.65 14.76
CA GLU A 81 15.76 4.50 15.24
C GLU A 81 14.94 3.63 16.21
N SER A 82 14.18 4.25 17.12
CA SER A 82 13.33 3.51 18.05
C SER A 82 12.27 2.68 17.33
N ILE A 83 11.63 3.25 16.30
CA ILE A 83 10.66 2.55 15.45
C ILE A 83 11.35 1.40 14.69
N GLN A 84 12.55 1.63 14.16
CA GLN A 84 13.30 0.60 13.46
C GLN A 84 13.67 -0.56 14.39
N ARG A 85 14.16 -0.28 15.60
CA ARG A 85 14.47 -1.28 16.63
C ARG A 85 13.21 -2.09 17.01
N PHE A 86 12.09 -1.40 17.24
CA PHE A 86 10.81 -2.04 17.52
C PHE A 86 10.40 -3.00 16.38
N CYS A 87 10.47 -2.55 15.12
CA CYS A 87 10.12 -3.39 13.98
C CYS A 87 11.01 -4.64 13.89
N GLN A 88 12.31 -4.50 14.18
CA GLN A 88 13.27 -5.61 14.19
C GLN A 88 13.00 -6.60 15.33
N GLU A 89 12.77 -6.10 16.54
CA GLU A 89 12.50 -6.91 17.75
C GLU A 89 11.27 -7.79 17.55
N TYR A 90 10.18 -7.21 17.05
CA TYR A 90 8.91 -7.90 16.82
C TYR A 90 8.80 -8.54 15.43
N LYS A 91 9.85 -8.47 14.61
CA LYS A 91 9.92 -9.06 13.25
C LYS A 91 8.77 -8.59 12.33
N ILE A 92 8.36 -7.33 12.47
CA ILE A 92 7.35 -6.70 11.61
C ILE A 92 8.00 -5.78 10.58
N THR A 93 7.29 -5.50 9.48
CA THR A 93 7.78 -4.52 8.50
C THR A 93 7.47 -3.09 8.92
N MET A 94 8.26 -2.14 8.42
CA MET A 94 8.00 -0.70 8.62
C MET A 94 6.63 -0.29 8.07
N ASN A 95 6.20 -0.87 6.94
CA ASN A 95 4.87 -0.65 6.36
C ASN A 95 3.76 -1.10 7.32
N THR A 96 3.88 -2.30 7.90
CA THR A 96 2.94 -2.82 8.90
C THR A 96 2.83 -1.88 10.09
N PHE A 97 3.96 -1.40 10.62
CA PHE A 97 3.97 -0.46 11.73
C PHE A 97 3.18 0.82 11.41
N PHE A 98 3.54 1.51 10.32
CA PHE A 98 2.88 2.77 9.96
C PHE A 98 1.43 2.59 9.56
N LEU A 99 1.08 1.50 8.88
CA LEU A 99 -0.30 1.21 8.53
C LEU A 99 -1.14 0.95 9.79
N THR A 100 -0.62 0.22 10.77
CA THR A 100 -1.32 0.00 12.04
C THR A 100 -1.50 1.30 12.81
N VAL A 101 -0.47 2.16 12.88
CA VAL A 101 -0.60 3.50 13.48
C VAL A 101 -1.66 4.33 12.75
N TRP A 102 -1.70 4.26 11.42
CA TRP A 102 -2.71 4.96 10.62
C TRP A 102 -4.12 4.45 10.88
N LEU A 103 -4.33 3.13 10.92
CA LEU A 103 -5.62 2.52 11.22
C LEU A 103 -6.10 2.84 12.63
N ALA A 104 -5.20 2.81 13.63
CA ALA A 104 -5.50 3.24 14.99
C ALA A 104 -5.90 4.72 15.04
N THR A 105 -5.20 5.59 14.30
CA THR A 105 -5.54 7.01 14.20
C THR A 105 -6.93 7.20 13.59
N LEU A 106 -7.24 6.48 12.51
CA LEU A 106 -8.56 6.54 11.87
C LEU A 106 -9.67 6.08 12.81
N LYS A 107 -9.43 5.02 13.61
CA LYS A 107 -10.38 4.54 14.61
C LYS A 107 -10.72 5.63 15.61
N GLU A 108 -9.70 6.25 16.20
CA GLU A 108 -9.86 7.30 17.22
C GLU A 108 -10.55 8.55 16.65
N VAL A 109 -10.17 8.97 15.44
CA VAL A 109 -10.75 10.17 14.80
C VAL A 109 -12.20 9.93 14.36
N LYS A 110 -12.54 8.73 13.89
CA LYS A 110 -13.90 8.40 13.44
C LYS A 110 -14.81 7.92 14.57
N GLY A 111 -14.26 7.45 15.69
CA GLY A 111 -15.02 6.79 16.75
C GLY A 111 -15.69 5.48 16.30
N MET A 112 -15.14 4.81 15.29
CA MET A 112 -15.70 3.59 14.70
C MET A 112 -14.69 2.45 14.76
N GLU A 113 -15.14 1.26 15.14
CA GLU A 113 -14.27 0.07 15.20
C GLU A 113 -13.95 -0.49 13.81
N ASN A 114 -14.81 -0.26 12.81
CA ASN A 114 -14.54 -0.64 11.43
C ASN A 114 -13.83 0.50 10.70
N VAL A 115 -12.57 0.30 10.34
CA VAL A 115 -11.74 1.27 9.62
C VAL A 115 -11.40 0.74 8.23
N CYS A 116 -11.42 1.63 7.25
CA CYS A 116 -11.03 1.35 5.87
C CYS A 116 -10.10 2.46 5.37
N CYS A 117 -9.01 2.06 4.72
CA CYS A 117 -8.14 2.96 3.97
C CYS A 117 -7.63 2.30 2.69
N GLY A 118 -7.29 3.10 1.68
CA GLY A 118 -6.61 2.60 0.49
C GLY A 118 -5.14 2.33 0.76
N VAL A 119 -4.65 1.14 0.42
CA VAL A 119 -3.23 0.81 0.44
C VAL A 119 -2.73 0.67 -0.98
N VAL A 120 -1.59 1.30 -1.25
CA VAL A 120 -0.95 1.31 -2.55
C VAL A 120 0.06 0.16 -2.64
N THR A 121 -0.07 -0.68 -3.66
CA THR A 121 0.85 -1.79 -3.95
C THR A 121 1.55 -1.57 -5.27
N SER A 122 2.73 -2.20 -5.44
CA SER A 122 3.53 -2.03 -6.65
C SER A 122 2.90 -2.67 -7.89
N GLY A 123 2.03 -3.67 -7.72
CA GLY A 123 1.44 -4.48 -8.81
C GLY A 123 2.45 -5.29 -9.63
N ARG A 124 3.69 -5.46 -9.12
CA ARG A 124 4.78 -6.17 -9.81
C ARG A 124 4.99 -7.60 -9.32
N ASN A 125 4.17 -8.08 -8.41
CA ASN A 125 4.22 -9.42 -7.81
C ASN A 125 3.56 -10.52 -8.66
N ILE A 126 3.52 -10.37 -9.99
CA ILE A 126 2.92 -11.34 -10.91
C ILE A 126 4.02 -12.09 -11.68
N PRO A 127 3.77 -13.32 -12.18
CA PRO A 127 4.77 -14.19 -12.78
C PRO A 127 5.16 -13.78 -14.21
N ILE A 128 5.50 -12.51 -14.42
CA ILE A 128 6.06 -12.00 -15.67
C ILE A 128 7.56 -11.84 -15.49
N GLN A 129 8.33 -12.52 -16.33
CA GLN A 129 9.79 -12.43 -16.31
C GLN A 129 10.25 -10.97 -16.44
N ASN A 130 11.17 -10.56 -15.55
CA ASN A 130 11.76 -9.23 -15.50
C ASN A 130 10.75 -8.08 -15.30
N ILE A 131 9.59 -8.34 -14.66
CA ILE A 131 8.60 -7.30 -14.37
C ILE A 131 9.15 -6.16 -13.52
N GLU A 132 10.10 -6.40 -12.62
CA GLU A 132 10.76 -5.36 -11.82
C GLU A 132 11.51 -4.33 -12.68
N ALA A 133 12.01 -4.76 -13.85
CA ALA A 133 12.70 -3.91 -14.81
C ALA A 133 11.76 -3.38 -15.93
N MET A 134 10.43 -3.50 -15.78
CA MET A 134 9.45 -3.06 -16.78
C MET A 134 8.99 -1.61 -16.53
N VAL A 135 8.98 -0.77 -17.58
CA VAL A 135 8.48 0.62 -17.45
C VAL A 135 6.97 0.60 -17.69
N GLY A 136 6.19 1.16 -16.77
CA GLY A 136 4.74 1.25 -16.93
C GLY A 136 3.98 1.51 -15.62
N PRO A 137 2.67 1.76 -15.71
CA PRO A 137 1.79 1.96 -14.55
C PRO A 137 1.32 0.62 -13.98
N PHE A 138 2.04 0.10 -12.98
CA PHE A 138 1.67 -1.11 -12.25
C PHE A 138 0.94 -0.83 -10.94
N ILE A 139 1.02 0.42 -10.46
CA ILE A 139 0.52 0.81 -9.15
C ILE A 139 -0.96 0.45 -9.02
N ASN A 140 -1.31 -0.22 -7.93
CA ASN A 140 -2.68 -0.60 -7.63
C ASN A 140 -3.05 -0.07 -6.24
N THR A 141 -4.31 0.33 -6.05
CA THR A 141 -4.82 0.72 -4.74
C THR A 141 -5.89 -0.27 -4.33
N VAL A 142 -5.66 -0.96 -3.22
CA VAL A 142 -6.60 -1.95 -2.67
C VAL A 142 -7.20 -1.44 -1.37
N PRO A 143 -8.48 -1.73 -1.11
CA PRO A 143 -9.09 -1.41 0.17
C PRO A 143 -8.49 -2.31 1.25
N PHE A 144 -8.02 -1.70 2.33
CA PHE A 144 -7.55 -2.37 3.53
C PHE A 144 -8.56 -2.09 4.64
N ILE A 145 -9.29 -3.13 5.05
CA ILE A 145 -10.44 -3.04 5.94
C ILE A 145 -10.12 -3.84 7.20
N LYS A 146 -10.24 -3.22 8.38
CA LYS A 146 -10.04 -3.90 9.67
C LYS A 146 -11.09 -3.51 10.68
N HIS A 147 -11.43 -4.49 11.52
CA HIS A 147 -12.21 -4.31 12.73
C HIS A 147 -11.28 -4.25 13.94
N ILE A 148 -11.20 -3.07 14.55
CA ILE A 148 -10.33 -2.76 15.69
C ILE A 148 -11.22 -2.44 16.91
N SER A 149 -11.57 -3.46 17.68
CA SER A 149 -12.35 -3.29 18.91
C SER A 149 -11.56 -2.52 19.98
N HIS A 150 -12.25 -1.99 21.00
CA HIS A 150 -11.59 -1.31 22.14
C HIS A 150 -10.78 -2.24 23.05
N GLU A 151 -11.03 -3.54 23.01
CA GLU A 151 -10.38 -4.52 23.88
C GLU A 151 -9.07 -5.06 23.29
N LYS A 152 -8.87 -4.93 21.97
CA LYS A 152 -7.65 -5.39 21.29
C LYS A 152 -6.45 -4.56 21.70
N ASN A 153 -5.35 -5.23 22.00
CA ASN A 153 -4.07 -4.55 22.19
C ASN A 153 -3.40 -4.25 20.84
N TYR A 154 -2.47 -3.28 20.82
CA TYR A 154 -1.80 -2.89 19.58
C TYR A 154 -0.92 -3.99 18.97
N MET A 155 -0.42 -4.94 19.77
CA MET A 155 0.37 -6.05 19.26
C MET A 155 -0.47 -7.03 18.46
N GLU A 156 -1.70 -7.30 18.90
CA GLU A 156 -2.68 -8.11 18.16
C GLU A 156 -3.04 -7.44 16.83
N ILE A 157 -3.26 -6.13 16.84
CA ILE A 157 -3.55 -5.39 15.61
C ILE A 157 -2.35 -5.45 14.64
N LEU A 158 -1.12 -5.29 15.15
CA LEU A 158 0.09 -5.41 14.34
C LEU A 158 0.23 -6.79 13.68
N ASP A 159 -0.01 -7.86 14.44
CA ASP A 159 0.06 -9.23 13.91
C ASP A 159 -1.03 -9.47 12.84
N GLU A 160 -2.27 -9.02 13.09
CA GLU A 160 -3.37 -9.11 12.12
C GLU A 160 -3.09 -8.33 10.83
N VAL A 161 -2.45 -7.17 10.93
CA VAL A 161 -2.08 -6.35 9.76
C VAL A 161 -0.92 -7.00 9.00
N GLN A 162 0.11 -7.49 9.70
CA GLN A 162 1.23 -8.20 9.09
C GLN A 162 0.73 -9.41 8.29
N ASN A 163 -0.06 -10.28 8.92
CA ASN A 163 -0.52 -11.52 8.31
C ASN A 163 -1.42 -11.28 7.09
N GLU A 164 -2.13 -10.15 7.01
CA GLU A 164 -2.96 -9.83 5.84
C GLU A 164 -2.16 -9.47 4.58
N PHE A 165 -0.92 -8.97 4.71
CA PHE A 165 -0.07 -8.72 3.53
C PHE A 165 0.62 -9.96 2.98
N TRP A 166 0.75 -11.01 3.80
CA TRP A 166 1.50 -12.23 3.46
C TRP A 166 0.60 -13.44 3.17
N ASN A 167 -0.72 -13.28 3.31
CA ASN A 167 -1.75 -14.24 2.90
C ASN A 167 -2.23 -13.92 1.48
#